data_AF-X1K421-F1
#
_entry.id   AF-X1K421-F1
#
_cell.length_a   1.000
_cell.length_b   1.000
_cell.length_c   1.000
_cell.angle_alpha   90.00
_cell.angle_beta   90.00
_cell.angle_gamma   90.00
#
_symmetry.space_group_name_H-M   'P 1'
#
loop_
_entity.id
_entity.type
_entity.pdbx_description
1 polymer ?
#
loop_
_entity_poly.entity_id
_entity_poly.type
_entity_poly.pdbx_seq_one_letter_code
_entity_poly.pdbx_strand_id
1 'polypeptide(L)'
;MGGIILIIVVIFTNVMIIKVATAALKLTGLDERTASFQALSALTGTGFTTRESELIISQPMRRRIVSILMVVGNAGLIAVIAGLPSSFLTITS
;
A
#
# COMPACT_ATOMS: atom_id res chain seq x y z
N MET A 1 20.21 -13.97 8.64
CA MET A 1 19.84 -12.60 9.02
C MET A 1 19.17 -11.81 7.89
N GLY A 2 19.59 -11.95 6.62
CA GLY A 2 19.07 -11.16 5.49
C GLY A 2 17.54 -11.21 5.26
N GLY A 3 16.93 -12.40 5.31
CA GLY A 3 15.48 -12.55 5.07
C GLY A 3 14.60 -11.84 6.13
N ILE A 4 14.98 -11.88 7.41
CA ILE A 4 14.25 -11.19 8.48
C ILE A 4 14.36 -9.67 8.30
N ILE A 5 15.55 -9.17 7.99
CA ILE A 5 15.77 -7.75 7.71
C ILE A 5 14.92 -7.30 6.52
N LEU A 6 14.87 -8.10 5.45
CA LEU A 6 14.05 -7.82 4.27
C LEU A 6 12.56 -7.70 4.63
N ILE A 7 12.02 -8.63 5.42
CA ILE A 7 10.62 -8.59 5.86
C ILE A 7 10.34 -7.32 6.69
N ILE A 8 11.23 -6.97 7.63
CA ILE A 8 11.08 -5.76 8.45
C ILE A 8 11.07 -4.51 7.57
N VAL A 9 11.97 -4.41 6.61
CA VAL A 9 12.06 -3.27 5.67
C VAL A 9 10.78 -3.16 4.82
N VAL A 10 10.26 -4.29 4.34
CA VAL A 10 9.01 -4.33 3.55
C VAL A 10 7.82 -3.84 4.38
N ILE A 11 7.66 -4.36 5.59
CA ILE A 11 6.56 -3.97 6.49
C ILE A 11 6.67 -2.48 6.81
N PHE A 12 7.87 -2.00 7.15
CA PHE A 12 8.12 -0.60 7.45
C PHE A 12 7.76 0.31 6.25
N THR A 13 8.19 -0.08 5.05
CA THR A 13 7.92 0.67 3.81
C THR A 13 6.42 0.73 3.52
N ASN A 14 5.70 -0.39 3.66
CA ASN A 14 4.25 -0.42 3.48
C ASN A 14 3.52 0.49 4.47
N VAL A 15 3.89 0.45 5.76
CA VAL A 15 3.31 1.35 6.77
C VAL A 15 3.56 2.82 6.43
N MET A 16 4.75 3.15 5.92
CA MET A 16 5.08 4.51 5.52
C MET A 16 4.24 4.97 4.32
N ILE A 17 4.06 4.11 3.31
CA ILE A 17 3.21 4.38 2.15
C ILE A 17 1.77 4.64 2.59
N ILE A 18 1.21 3.80 3.47
CA ILE A 18 -0.16 3.97 3.99
C ILE A 18 -0.30 5.32 4.72
N LYS A 19 0.66 5.70 5.56
CA LYS A 19 0.62 6.99 6.28
C LYS A 19 0.63 8.19 5.34
N VAL A 20 1.49 8.18 4.32
CA VAL A 20 1.57 9.25 3.33
C VAL A 20 0.29 9.33 2.51
N ALA A 21 -0.24 8.20 2.05
CA ALA A 21 -1.51 8.12 1.33
C ALA A 21 -2.70 8.59 2.17
N THR A 22 -2.75 8.21 3.44
CA THR A 22 -3.79 8.64 4.38
C THR A 22 -3.78 10.16 4.52
N ALA A 23 -2.60 10.75 4.72
CA ALA A 23 -2.46 12.21 4.79
C ALA A 23 -2.91 12.88 3.49
N ALA A 24 -2.53 12.35 2.32
CA ALA A 24 -2.95 12.87 1.03
C ALA A 24 -4.47 12.80 0.85
N LEU A 25 -5.11 11.68 1.20
CA LEU A 25 -6.56 11.51 1.13
C LEU A 25 -7.30 12.45 2.08
N LYS A 26 -6.80 12.64 3.31
CA LYS A 26 -7.36 13.63 4.25
C LYS A 26 -7.32 15.05 3.72
N LEU A 27 -6.23 15.44 3.04
CA LEU A 27 -6.13 16.76 2.42
C LEU A 27 -7.19 16.98 1.33
N THR A 28 -7.74 15.92 0.75
CA THR A 28 -8.87 16.01 -0.18
C THR A 28 -10.25 16.11 0.51
N GLY A 29 -10.30 16.09 1.85
CA GLY A 29 -11.54 16.21 2.64
C GLY A 29 -12.16 14.90 3.11
N LEU A 30 -11.43 13.77 3.09
CA LEU A 30 -11.85 12.52 3.71
C LEU A 30 -11.58 12.56 5.23
N ASP A 31 -12.45 11.93 6.02
CA ASP A 31 -12.17 11.75 7.45
C ASP A 31 -10.99 10.79 7.67
N GLU A 32 -10.31 10.89 8.81
CA GLU A 32 -9.13 10.08 9.16
C GLU A 32 -9.38 8.57 9.07
N ARG A 33 -10.50 8.08 9.62
CA ARG A 33 -10.81 6.64 9.66
C ARG A 33 -11.05 6.12 8.26
N THR A 34 -11.81 6.87 7.45
CA THR A 34 -12.06 6.48 6.07
C THR A 34 -10.80 6.56 5.23
N ALA A 35 -10.03 7.64 5.33
CA ALA A 35 -8.78 7.81 4.58
C ALA A 35 -7.75 6.72 4.90
N SER A 36 -7.59 6.35 6.16
CA SER A 36 -6.63 5.32 6.59
C SER A 36 -7.07 3.92 6.13
N PHE A 37 -8.35 3.60 6.30
CA PHE A 37 -8.89 2.33 5.83
C PHE A 37 -8.85 2.21 4.31
N GLN A 38 -9.14 3.29 3.59
CA GLN A 38 -9.06 3.33 2.14
C GLN A 38 -7.61 3.22 1.64
N ALA A 39 -6.65 3.92 2.27
CA ALA A 39 -5.25 3.81 1.90
C ALA A 39 -4.69 2.40 2.11
N LEU A 40 -5.04 1.77 3.25
CA LEU A 40 -4.67 0.40 3.56
C LEU A 40 -5.27 -0.58 2.55
N SER A 41 -6.59 -0.50 2.31
CA SER A 41 -7.29 -1.46 1.44
C SER A 41 -6.93 -1.26 -0.04
N ALA A 42 -6.54 -0.06 -0.45
CA ALA A 42 -5.96 0.20 -1.77
C ALA A 42 -4.60 -0.48 -1.93
N LEU A 43 -3.72 -0.36 -0.92
CA LEU A 43 -2.38 -0.93 -0.97
C LEU A 43 -2.40 -2.47 -0.89
N THR A 44 -3.32 -3.06 -0.14
CA THR A 44 -3.45 -4.53 -0.03
C THR A 44 -4.27 -5.15 -1.15
N GLY A 45 -4.96 -4.34 -1.97
CA GLY A 45 -5.82 -4.81 -3.04
C GLY A 45 -7.14 -5.47 -2.57
N THR A 46 -7.54 -5.26 -1.31
CA THR A 46 -8.76 -5.86 -0.74
C THR A 46 -10.04 -5.16 -1.19
N GLY A 47 -9.94 -3.90 -1.64
CA GLY A 47 -11.08 -3.11 -2.14
C GLY A 47 -11.90 -2.43 -1.05
N PHE A 48 -13.03 -1.84 -1.45
CA PHE A 48 -13.93 -1.06 -0.57
C PHE A 48 -15.39 -1.43 -0.81
N THR A 49 -16.28 -0.94 0.05
CA THR A 49 -17.72 -0.99 -0.22
C THR A 49 -18.10 -0.01 -1.34
N THR A 50 -19.27 -0.21 -1.96
CA THR A 50 -19.77 0.65 -3.05
C THR A 50 -19.84 2.12 -2.65
N ARG A 51 -20.36 2.41 -1.44
CA ARG A 51 -20.48 3.78 -0.93
C ARG A 51 -19.13 4.48 -0.77
N GLU A 52 -18.13 3.75 -0.27
CA GLU A 52 -16.76 4.27 -0.12
C GLU A 52 -16.11 4.54 -1.47
N SER A 53 -16.39 3.68 -2.45
CA SER A 53 -15.86 3.82 -3.81
C SER A 53 -16.42 5.05 -4.54
N GLU A 54 -17.69 5.41 -4.28
CA GLU A 54 -18.30 6.65 -4.80
C GLU A 54 -17.56 7.90 -4.31
N LEU A 55 -17.09 7.91 -3.06
CA LEU A 55 -16.28 9.01 -2.50
C LEU A 55 -14.95 9.19 -3.22
N ILE A 56 -14.40 8.11 -3.79
CA ILE A 56 -13.14 8.13 -4.55
C ILE A 56 -13.38 8.61 -5.98
N ILE A 57 -14.46 8.15 -6.62
CA ILE A 57 -14.79 8.48 -8.02
C ILE A 57 -15.24 9.94 -8.15
N SER A 58 -15.89 10.50 -7.13
CA SER A 58 -16.40 11.88 -7.13
C SER A 58 -15.31 12.95 -7.28
N GLN A 59 -14.06 12.66 -6.91
CA GLN A 59 -12.95 13.61 -6.97
C GLN A 59 -11.76 13.01 -7.73
N PRO A 60 -11.37 13.52 -8.92
CA PRO A 60 -10.29 12.95 -9.74
C PRO A 60 -8.95 12.80 -9.00
N MET A 61 -8.65 13.69 -8.06
CA MET A 61 -7.43 13.61 -7.24
C MET A 61 -7.42 12.34 -6.37
N ARG A 62 -8.53 12.00 -5.71
CA ARG A 62 -8.66 10.80 -4.86
C ARG A 62 -8.49 9.54 -5.69
N ARG A 63 -9.14 9.50 -6.85
CA ARG A 63 -9.01 8.40 -7.81
C ARG A 63 -7.55 8.16 -8.20
N ARG A 64 -6.79 9.21 -8.50
CA ARG A 64 -5.38 9.08 -8.87
C ARG A 64 -4.52 8.51 -7.73
N ILE A 65 -4.73 8.97 -6.50
CA ILE A 65 -4.02 8.45 -5.32
C ILE A 65 -4.30 6.96 -5.13
N VAL A 66 -5.58 6.57 -5.15
CA VAL A 66 -6.01 5.18 -4.96
C VAL A 66 -5.52 4.28 -6.08
N SER A 67 -5.59 4.71 -7.34
CA SER A 67 -5.06 3.93 -8.47
C SER A 67 -3.55 3.69 -8.36
N ILE A 68 -2.78 4.68 -7.92
CA ILE A 68 -1.34 4.51 -7.69
C ILE A 68 -1.09 3.50 -6.57
N LEU A 69 -1.81 3.60 -5.45
CA LEU A 69 -1.70 2.66 -4.33
C LEU A 69 -1.96 1.21 -4.75
N MET A 70 -2.99 0.98 -5.57
CA MET A 70 -3.32 -0.36 -6.07
C MET A 70 -2.20 -0.96 -6.93
N VAL A 71 -1.60 -0.16 -7.81
CA VAL A 71 -0.49 -0.61 -8.65
C VAL A 71 0.77 -0.87 -7.81
N VAL A 72 1.11 0.05 -6.90
CA VAL A 72 2.27 -0.06 -6.03
C VAL A 72 2.15 -1.25 -5.08
N GLY A 73 0.96 -1.50 -4.54
CA GLY A 73 0.69 -2.65 -3.67
C GLY A 73 1.00 -3.99 -4.34
N ASN A 74 0.45 -4.19 -5.53
CA ASN A 74 0.69 -5.40 -6.32
C ASN A 74 2.16 -5.52 -6.76
N ALA A 75 2.76 -4.43 -7.24
CA ALA A 75 4.17 -4.42 -7.66
C ALA A 75 5.12 -4.73 -6.48
N GLY A 76 4.84 -4.15 -5.31
CA GLY A 76 5.59 -4.39 -4.08
C GLY A 76 5.52 -5.85 -3.64
N LEU A 77 4.33 -6.46 -3.67
CA LEU A 77 4.16 -7.87 -3.34
C LEU A 77 4.94 -8.79 -4.29
N ILE A 78 4.88 -8.53 -5.61
CA ILE A 78 5.63 -9.29 -6.62
C ILE A 78 7.14 -9.15 -6.39
N ALA A 79 7.62 -7.93 -6.12
CA ALA A 79 9.04 -7.68 -5.87
C ALA A 79 9.56 -8.44 -4.64
N VAL A 80 8.76 -8.52 -3.57
CA VAL A 80 9.11 -9.28 -2.37
C VAL A 80 9.16 -10.77 -2.66
N ILE A 81 8.15 -11.32 -3.34
CA ILE A 81 8.12 -12.75 -3.71
C ILE A 81 9.33 -13.10 -4.59
N ALA A 82 9.67 -12.25 -5.56
CA ALA A 82 10.82 -12.46 -6.44
C ALA A 82 12.18 -12.33 -5.70
N GLY A 83 12.27 -11.46 -4.69
CA GLY A 83 13.50 -11.21 -3.91
C GLY A 83 13.73 -12.17 -2.75
N LEU A 84 12.72 -12.93 -2.31
CA LEU A 84 12.88 -13.88 -1.21
C LEU A 84 13.91 -14.98 -1.51
N PRO A 85 13.88 -15.69 -2.65
CA PRO A 85 14.84 -16.77 -2.94
C PRO A 85 16.30 -16.29 -2.96
N SER A 86 16.56 -15.12 -3.54
CA SER A 86 17.92 -14.54 -3.59
C SER A 86 18.44 -14.17 -2.20
N SER A 87 17.56 -13.73 -1.30
CA SER A 87 17.93 -13.44 0.09
C SER A 87 18.32 -14.69 0.89
N PHE A 88 17.75 -15.87 0.57
CA PHE A 88 18.08 -17.14 1.20
C PHE A 88 19.36 -17.78 0.62
N LEU A 89 19.55 -17.73 -0.70
CA LEU A 89 20.76 -18.24 -1.36
C LEU A 89 22.04 -17.54 -0.87
N THR A 90 21.96 -16.24 -0.62
CA THR A 90 23.05 -15.43 -0.06
C THR A 90 23.41 -15.83 1.39
N ILE A 91 22.51 -16.52 2.11
CA ILE A 91 22.75 -16.95 3.50
C ILE A 91 23.40 -18.34 3.57
N THR A 92 23.18 -19.20 2.56
CA THR A 92 23.73 -20.56 2.51
C THR A 92 25.13 -20.64 1.88
N SER A 93 25.53 -19.61 1.12
CA SER A 93 26.87 -19.50 0.53
C SER A 93 27.82 -18.77 1.49
#